data_AF-A0A931Q1I3-F1
#
_entry.id   AF-A0A931Q1I3-F1
#
_cell.length_a   1.000
_cell.length_b   1.000
_cell.length_c   1.000
_cell.angle_alpha   90.00
_cell.angle_beta   90.00
_cell.angle_gamma   90.00
#
_symmetry.space_group_name_H-M   'P 1'
#
loop_
_entity.id
_entity.type
_entity.pdbx_description
1 polymer ?
#
loop_
_entity_poly.entity_id
_entity_poly.type
_entity_poly.pdbx_seq_one_letter_code
_entity_poly.pdbx_strand_id
1 'polypeptide(L)'
;MKRIVLISCVSMKLNRPAKAKDLYISPLFKKALAYAHTLKPNKIFVLSAKYYLVPLDQTISPYNLTLNDMSTEEIKSWAIKVAARLKGETDLDRDEFVFFAGANYRRFLIPRIKNNSSMVQCIKEVSLPF
;
A
#
# COMPACT_ATOMS: atom_id res chain seq x y z
N MET A 1 11.20 10.79 -13.37
CA MET A 1 9.96 10.13 -12.95
C MET A 1 10.31 8.82 -12.31
N LYS A 2 9.89 8.59 -11.08
CA LYS A 2 10.06 7.31 -10.37
C LYS A 2 8.75 6.53 -10.42
N ARG A 3 8.83 5.20 -10.46
CA ARG A 3 7.68 4.30 -10.26
C ARG A 3 7.59 3.88 -8.80
N ILE A 4 6.43 4.11 -8.21
CA ILE A 4 6.13 3.86 -6.80
C ILE A 4 4.99 2.85 -6.72
N VAL A 5 5.22 1.75 -6.02
CA VAL A 5 4.18 0.72 -5.81
C VAL A 5 3.65 0.80 -4.38
N LEU A 6 2.33 0.81 -4.24
CA LEU A 6 1.62 0.87 -2.98
C LEU A 6 0.79 -0.40 -2.77
N ILE A 7 1.11 -1.17 -1.73
CA ILE A 7 0.45 -2.46 -1.42
C ILE A 7 -0.39 -2.29 -0.16
N SER A 8 -1.67 -2.67 -0.17
CA SER A 8 -2.47 -2.65 1.07
C SER A 8 -2.00 -3.69 2.08
N CYS A 9 -2.03 -3.34 3.37
CA CYS A 9 -1.81 -4.29 4.44
C CYS A 9 -2.90 -5.38 4.49
N VAL A 10 -2.59 -6.49 5.16
CA VAL A 10 -3.48 -7.66 5.32
C VAL A 10 -3.65 -8.05 6.78
N SER A 11 -4.68 -8.84 7.09
CA SER A 11 -4.96 -9.30 8.45
C SER A 11 -3.87 -10.26 8.97
N MET A 12 -3.49 -11.26 8.17
CA MET A 12 -2.49 -12.28 8.54
C MET A 12 -1.10 -11.66 8.70
N LYS A 13 -0.58 -11.70 9.93
CA LYS A 13 0.73 -11.16 10.30
C LYS A 13 1.47 -12.12 11.22
N LEU A 14 2.80 -11.98 11.31
CA LEU A 14 3.56 -12.58 12.41
C LEU A 14 3.06 -12.04 13.76
N ASN A 15 3.26 -12.81 14.82
CA ASN A 15 2.94 -12.41 16.20
C ASN A 15 4.07 -11.63 16.89
N ARG A 16 5.09 -11.21 16.15
CA ARG A 16 6.27 -10.49 16.63
C ARG A 16 6.64 -9.34 15.70
N PRO A 17 7.34 -8.30 16.19
CA PRO A 17 7.88 -7.26 15.32
C PRO A 17 8.76 -7.83 14.22
N ALA A 18 8.59 -7.34 13.01
CA ALA A 18 9.37 -7.72 11.84
C ALA A 18 9.36 -6.59 10.82
N LYS A 19 10.25 -6.65 9.83
CA LYS A 19 10.19 -5.76 8.66
C LYS A 19 8.83 -5.89 7.99
N ALA A 20 8.28 -4.81 7.44
CA ALA A 20 6.96 -4.84 6.81
C ALA A 20 6.83 -5.94 5.75
N LYS A 21 7.87 -6.19 4.95
CA LYS A 21 7.90 -7.27 3.95
C LYS A 21 7.76 -8.68 4.54
N ASP A 22 8.22 -8.88 5.78
CA ASP A 22 8.23 -10.16 6.49
C ASP A 22 7.05 -10.29 7.47
N LEU A 23 6.53 -9.16 7.96
CA LEU A 23 5.43 -9.11 8.92
C LEU A 23 4.15 -9.67 8.32
N TYR A 24 3.80 -9.28 7.08
CA TYR A 24 2.55 -9.68 6.44
C TYR A 24 2.70 -11.03 5.72
N ILE A 25 2.07 -12.06 6.26
CA ILE A 25 2.31 -13.46 5.84
C ILE A 25 1.22 -14.04 4.92
N SER A 26 0.16 -13.28 4.62
CA SER A 26 -0.91 -13.73 3.74
C SER A 26 -0.39 -14.10 2.33
N PRO A 27 -0.89 -15.18 1.71
CA PRO A 27 -0.58 -15.51 0.32
C PRO A 27 -0.86 -14.34 -0.64
N LEU A 28 -1.91 -13.57 -0.38
CA LEU A 28 -2.30 -12.40 -1.17
C LEU A 28 -1.21 -11.33 -1.17
N PHE A 29 -0.70 -10.99 0.02
CA PHE A 29 0.35 -10.00 0.18
C PHE A 29 1.65 -10.46 -0.46
N LYS A 30 2.02 -11.73 -0.27
CA LYS A 30 3.23 -12.31 -0.89
C LYS A 30 3.16 -12.27 -2.42
N LYS A 31 2.02 -12.63 -3.01
CA LYS A 31 1.80 -12.53 -4.46
C LYS A 31 1.86 -11.09 -4.96
N ALA A 32 1.18 -10.17 -4.27
CA ALA A 32 1.21 -8.75 -4.62
C ALA A 32 2.62 -8.16 -4.54
N LEU A 33 3.40 -8.53 -3.51
CA LEU A 33 4.79 -8.10 -3.35
C LEU A 33 5.70 -8.70 -4.43
N ALA A 34 5.56 -10.00 -4.74
CA ALA A 34 6.31 -10.63 -5.81
C ALA A 34 6.04 -9.96 -7.17
N TYR A 35 4.78 -9.71 -7.50
CA TYR A 35 4.40 -9.00 -8.72
C TYR A 35 4.86 -7.53 -8.71
N ALA A 36 4.79 -6.85 -7.55
CA ALA A 36 5.33 -5.51 -7.42
C ALA A 36 6.82 -5.43 -7.77
N HIS A 37 7.62 -6.46 -7.44
CA HIS A 37 9.03 -6.51 -7.81
C HIS A 37 9.25 -6.69 -9.33
N THR A 38 8.38 -7.40 -10.05
CA THR A 38 8.52 -7.59 -11.51
C THR A 38 8.34 -6.27 -12.29
N LEU A 39 7.62 -5.31 -11.72
CA LEU A 39 7.45 -3.96 -12.27
C LEU A 39 8.72 -3.09 -12.20
N LYS A 40 9.80 -3.59 -11.59
CA LYS A 40 11.07 -2.88 -11.36
C LYS A 40 10.86 -1.46 -10.78
N PRO A 41 10.11 -1.31 -9.67
CA PRO A 41 9.80 0.00 -9.12
C PRO A 41 11.01 0.61 -8.42
N ASN A 42 11.01 1.95 -8.30
CA ASN A 42 12.01 2.67 -7.52
C ASN A 42 11.76 2.54 -6.02
N LYS A 43 10.49 2.51 -5.59
CA LYS A 43 10.09 2.31 -4.19
C LYS A 43 8.84 1.46 -4.10
N ILE A 44 8.76 0.67 -3.03
CA ILE A 44 7.56 -0.08 -2.64
C ILE A 44 7.21 0.30 -1.21
N PHE A 45 5.95 0.63 -0.97
CA PHE A 45 5.43 0.90 0.37
C PHE A 45 4.21 0.04 0.67
N VAL A 46 4.03 -0.25 1.95
CA VAL A 46 2.79 -0.81 2.49
C VAL A 46 1.90 0.31 3.00
N LEU A 47 0.65 0.32 2.54
CA LEU A 47 -0.44 1.11 3.07
C LEU A 47 -1.00 0.40 4.32
N SER A 48 -0.57 0.85 5.50
CA SER A 48 -0.98 0.32 6.79
C SER A 48 -2.13 1.13 7.38
N ALA A 49 -3.15 0.44 7.88
CA ALA A 49 -4.24 1.09 8.62
C ALA A 49 -3.72 1.86 9.86
N LYS A 50 -2.75 1.29 10.58
CA LYS A 50 -2.18 1.87 11.80
C LYS A 50 -1.02 2.80 11.53
N TYR A 51 -0.09 2.38 10.67
CA TYR A 51 1.19 3.06 10.45
C TYR A 51 1.19 3.94 9.19
N TYR A 52 0.05 4.09 8.50
CA TYR A 52 -0.11 4.90 7.30
C TYR A 52 0.72 4.41 6.11
N LEU A 53 1.93 4.92 5.95
CA LEU A 53 2.87 4.56 4.88
C LEU A 53 4.12 3.94 5.52
N VAL A 54 4.48 2.74 5.09
CA VAL A 54 5.55 1.93 5.68
C VAL A 54 6.48 1.40 4.58
N PRO A 55 7.78 1.74 4.58
CA PRO A 55 8.78 1.11 3.71
C PRO A 55 8.92 -0.39 4.01
N LEU A 56 9.27 -1.19 3.01
CA LEU A 56 9.39 -2.65 3.16
C LEU A 56 10.37 -3.09 4.24
N ASP A 57 11.46 -2.35 4.44
CA ASP A 57 12.49 -2.67 5.44
C ASP A 57 12.24 -2.05 6.82
N GLN A 58 11.17 -1.29 7.01
CA GLN A 58 10.82 -0.75 8.32
C GLN A 58 10.27 -1.86 9.23
N THR A 59 10.88 -2.03 10.41
CA THR A 59 10.36 -2.92 11.45
C THR A 59 9.13 -2.30 12.11
N ILE A 60 8.02 -3.05 12.13
CA ILE A 60 6.77 -2.66 12.78
C ILE A 60 6.20 -3.81 13.60
N SER A 61 5.50 -3.47 14.69
CA SER A 61 4.81 -4.46 15.53
C SER A 61 3.49 -4.91 14.89
N PRO A 62 3.05 -6.17 15.13
CA PRO A 62 1.74 -6.61 14.69
C PRO A 62 0.62 -5.79 15.34
N TYR A 63 -0.51 -5.72 14.64
CA TYR A 63 -1.67 -4.95 15.07
C TYR A 63 -2.96 -5.51 14.46
N ASN A 64 -4.08 -5.24 15.14
CA ASN A 64 -5.42 -5.58 14.69
C ASN A 64 -6.20 -4.29 14.42
N LEU A 65 -5.99 -3.71 13.23
CA LEU A 65 -6.72 -2.53 12.75
C LEU A 65 -6.91 -2.68 11.25
N THR A 66 -8.10 -2.36 10.75
CA THR A 66 -8.44 -2.40 9.34
C THR A 66 -9.09 -1.08 8.94
N LEU A 67 -8.89 -0.66 7.69
CA LEU A 67 -9.62 0.47 7.13
C LEU A 67 -11.11 0.18 6.93
N ASN A 68 -11.50 -1.10 6.87
CA ASN A 68 -12.89 -1.46 6.58
C ASN A 68 -13.86 -1.18 7.73
N ASP A 69 -13.34 -1.05 8.96
CA ASP A 69 -14.13 -0.75 10.15
C ASP A 69 -14.13 0.76 10.46
N MET A 70 -13.39 1.56 9.68
CA MET A 70 -13.28 3.00 9.85
C MET A 70 -14.43 3.72 9.12
N SER A 71 -14.93 4.79 9.75
CA SER A 71 -15.84 5.75 9.12
C SER A 71 -15.20 6.45 7.91
N THR A 72 -16.03 7.13 7.13
CA THR A 72 -15.55 7.86 5.96
C THR A 72 -14.59 8.99 6.34
N GLU A 73 -14.86 9.68 7.43
CA GLU A 73 -14.07 10.76 8.01
C GLU A 73 -12.70 10.25 8.49
N GLU A 74 -12.67 9.07 9.13
CA GLU A 74 -11.43 8.41 9.55
C GLU A 74 -10.58 7.99 8.34
N ILE A 75 -11.18 7.40 7.31
CA ILE A 75 -10.45 7.00 6.09
C ILE A 75 -9.92 8.25 5.36
N LYS A 76 -10.68 9.36 5.34
CA LYS A 76 -10.22 10.64 4.78
C LYS A 76 -9.03 11.19 5.57
N SER A 77 -9.09 11.14 6.90
CA SER A 77 -8.00 11.55 7.79
C SER A 77 -6.75 10.67 7.62
N TRP A 78 -6.95 9.36 7.49
CA TRP A 78 -5.90 8.40 7.17
C TRP A 78 -5.24 8.72 5.82
N ALA A 79 -6.02 9.02 4.78
CA ALA A 79 -5.52 9.35 3.46
C ALA A 79 -4.70 10.65 3.45
N ILE A 80 -5.10 11.66 4.25
CA ILE A 80 -4.32 12.89 4.42
C ILE A 80 -2.94 12.58 5.01
N LYS A 81 -2.89 11.75 6.07
CA LYS A 81 -1.62 11.35 6.71
C LYS A 81 -0.72 10.55 5.75
N VAL A 82 -1.29 9.63 4.98
CA VAL A 82 -0.54 8.88 3.96
C VAL A 82 -0.01 9.81 2.87
N ALA A 83 -0.82 10.72 2.35
CA ALA A 83 -0.39 11.67 1.32
C ALA A 83 0.74 12.58 1.84
N ALA A 84 0.68 13.03 3.09
CA ALA A 84 1.75 13.81 3.71
C ALA A 84 3.07 13.02 3.78
N ARG A 85 3.03 11.73 4.15
CA ARG A 85 4.22 10.87 4.14
C ARG A 85 4.74 10.60 2.73
N LEU A 86 3.85 10.38 1.76
CA LEU A 86 4.26 10.19 0.38
C LEU A 86 4.96 11.43 -0.18
N LYS A 87 4.50 12.65 0.13
CA LYS A 87 5.18 13.89 -0.27
C LYS A 87 6.61 14.00 0.25
N GLY A 88 6.90 13.43 1.41
CA GLY A 88 8.27 13.40 1.95
C GLY A 88 9.19 12.42 1.22
N GLU A 89 8.63 11.44 0.53
CA GLU A 89 9.37 10.32 -0.07
C GLU A 89 9.37 10.33 -1.61
N THR A 90 8.41 11.03 -2.22
CA THR A 90 8.03 10.93 -3.64
C THR A 90 7.48 12.26 -4.14
N ASP A 91 7.49 12.45 -5.46
CA ASP A 91 6.84 13.58 -6.11
C ASP A 91 5.42 13.20 -6.55
N LEU A 92 4.40 13.65 -5.81
CA LEU A 92 2.99 13.32 -6.09
C LEU A 92 2.46 13.87 -7.44
N ASP A 93 3.16 14.85 -8.02
CA ASP A 93 2.79 15.45 -9.30
C ASP A 93 3.48 14.75 -10.47
N ARG A 94 4.70 14.23 -10.28
CA ARG A 94 5.54 13.69 -11.36
C ARG A 94 5.73 12.17 -11.33
N ASP A 95 5.78 11.55 -10.15
CA ASP A 95 6.04 10.11 -10.03
C ASP A 95 4.82 9.28 -10.42
N GLU A 96 5.07 8.09 -10.96
CA GLU A 96 4.04 7.13 -11.36
C GLU A 96 3.66 6.27 -10.15
N PHE A 97 2.37 6.22 -9.80
CA PHE A 97 1.87 5.41 -8.69
C PHE A 97 1.05 4.21 -9.16
N VAL A 98 1.44 3.01 -8.73
CA VAL A 98 0.73 1.74 -8.96
C VAL A 98 0.16 1.22 -7.65
N PHE A 99 -1.14 0.91 -7.62
CA PHE A 99 -1.84 0.50 -6.41
C PHE A 99 -2.27 -0.98 -6.43
N PHE A 100 -1.71 -1.79 -5.53
CA PHE A 100 -2.24 -3.11 -5.16
C PHE A 100 -3.07 -2.98 -3.89
N ALA A 101 -4.20 -2.28 -3.99
CA ALA A 101 -5.04 -1.96 -2.84
C ALA A 101 -6.53 -1.84 -3.19
N GLY A 102 -7.40 -2.20 -2.22
CA GLY A 102 -8.85 -2.08 -2.34
C GLY A 102 -9.34 -0.63 -2.42
N ALA A 103 -10.62 -0.43 -2.78
CA ALA A 103 -11.21 0.89 -3.00
C ALA A 103 -11.09 1.83 -1.79
N ASN A 104 -11.26 1.33 -0.56
CA ASN A 104 -11.15 2.13 0.67
C ASN A 104 -9.78 2.79 0.84
N TYR A 105 -8.71 2.13 0.40
CA TYR A 105 -7.36 2.68 0.45
C TYR A 105 -7.15 3.74 -0.64
N ARG A 106 -7.83 3.64 -1.77
CA ARG A 106 -7.58 4.48 -2.97
C ARG A 106 -8.45 5.72 -3.04
N ARG A 107 -9.71 5.65 -2.61
CA ARG A 107 -10.76 6.65 -2.88
C ARG A 107 -10.38 8.09 -2.51
N PHE A 108 -9.66 8.28 -1.40
CA PHE A 108 -9.21 9.61 -0.97
C PHE A 108 -7.73 9.89 -1.25
N LEU A 109 -6.96 8.88 -1.69
CA LEU A 109 -5.57 9.07 -2.09
C LEU A 109 -5.44 9.48 -3.55
N ILE A 110 -6.19 8.84 -4.47
CA ILE A 110 -6.13 9.12 -5.91
C ILE A 110 -6.32 10.62 -6.21
N PRO A 111 -7.31 11.33 -5.65
CA PRO A 111 -7.48 12.76 -5.92
C PRO A 111 -6.32 13.65 -5.46
N ARG A 112 -5.38 13.13 -4.66
CA ARG A 112 -4.21 13.84 -4.14
C ARG A 112 -2.93 13.56 -4.94
N ILE A 113 -3.00 12.68 -5.94
CA ILE A 113 -1.86 12.23 -6.75
C ILE A 113 -2.20 12.49 -8.22
N LYS A 114 -1.49 13.41 -8.87
CA LYS A 114 -1.83 13.80 -10.25
C LYS A 114 -1.45 12.72 -11.26
N ASN A 115 -0.28 12.12 -11.11
CA ASN A 115 0.24 11.11 -12.04
C ASN A 115 0.03 9.68 -11.49
N ASN A 116 -1.24 9.27 -11.40
CA ASN A 116 -1.58 7.93 -10.96
C ASN A 116 -1.95 7.03 -12.14
N SER A 117 -1.31 5.87 -12.24
CA SER A 117 -1.76 4.80 -13.11
C SER A 117 -2.53 3.82 -12.25
N SER A 118 -3.86 3.95 -12.24
CA SER A 118 -4.72 3.02 -11.50
C SER A 118 -4.77 1.66 -12.21
N MET A 119 -3.72 0.86 -12.05
CA MET A 119 -3.84 -0.57 -12.33
C MET A 119 -4.69 -1.18 -11.21
N VAL A 120 -6.00 -1.21 -11.43
CA VAL A 120 -6.91 -2.05 -10.65
C VAL A 120 -6.71 -3.48 -11.11
N GLN A 121 -5.60 -4.12 -10.69
CA GLN A 121 -5.65 -5.56 -10.59
C GLN A 121 -6.43 -5.85 -9.33
N CYS A 122 -7.73 -6.07 -9.53
CA CYS A 122 -8.60 -6.65 -8.53
C CYS A 122 -7.90 -7.91 -8.04
N ILE A 123 -7.34 -7.90 -6.83
CA ILE A 123 -6.60 -9.07 -6.29
C ILE A 123 -7.54 -10.28 -6.03
N LYS A 124 -8.81 -10.19 -6.48
CA LYS A 124 -9.76 -11.29 -6.56
C LYS A 124 -9.70 -12.06 -7.90
N GLU A 125 -9.11 -11.50 -8.95
CA GLU A 125 -9.06 -12.09 -10.31
C GLU A 125 -7.63 -12.12 -10.88
N VAL A 126 -6.65 -12.38 -10.03
CA VAL A 126 -5.25 -12.50 -10.42
C VAL A 126 -5.03 -13.93 -10.94
N SER A 127 -5.61 -14.23 -12.11
CA SER A 127 -4.96 -15.10 -13.08
C SER A 127 -3.82 -14.29 -13.70
N LEU A 128 -2.71 -14.18 -12.95
CA LEU A 128 -1.45 -13.69 -13.53
C LEU A 128 -1.00 -14.71 -14.56
N PRO A 129 -0.71 -14.30 -15.80
CA PRO A 129 -0.04 -15.20 -16.73
C PRO A 129 1.34 -15.53 -16.15
N PHE A 130 1.60 -16.83 -16.06
CA PHE A 130 2.95 -17.38 -15.97
C PHE A 130 3.70 -17.08 -17.26
#